data_AF-A0A485A6N8-F1
#
_entry.id   AF-A0A485A6N8-F1
#
_cell.length_a   1.000
_cell.length_b   1.000
_cell.length_c   1.000
_cell.angle_alpha   90.00
_cell.angle_beta   90.00
_cell.angle_gamma   90.00
#
_symmetry.space_group_name_H-M   'P 1'
#
loop_
_entity.id
_entity.type
_entity.pdbx_description
1 polymer ?
#
loop_
_entity_poly.entity_id
_entity_poly.type
_entity_poly.pdbx_seq_one_letter_code
_entity_poly.pdbx_strand_id
1 'polypeptide(L)'
;MPTTYKMSCSRSALFVLLSSLLSGCVFTRVSDDAFAREVNNLHVTGMSLHAAVMEMNRQGYRCSADSARLTKVALDANNARFFKQLECSKQSMEAFCPQIRNVVLNADPDSDKVIRVGKNITQRGCF
;
A
#
# COMPACT_ATOMS: atom_id res chain seq x y z
N MET A 1 -39.21 -52.53 15.45
CA MET A 1 -38.48 -51.61 14.54
C MET A 1 -39.52 -50.91 13.68
N PRO A 2 -39.46 -49.58 13.46
CA PRO A 2 -38.25 -48.81 13.16
C PRO A 2 -37.91 -47.72 14.19
N THR A 3 -36.65 -47.29 14.08
CA THR A 3 -35.92 -46.31 14.89
C THR A 3 -35.73 -45.06 14.02
N THR A 4 -35.88 -43.84 14.53
CA THR A 4 -35.15 -42.67 13.98
C THR A 4 -35.22 -41.39 14.85
N TYR A 5 -34.10 -41.15 15.53
CA TYR A 5 -33.35 -39.90 15.74
C TYR A 5 -34.03 -38.62 16.27
N LYS A 6 -33.84 -38.36 17.57
CA LYS A 6 -33.81 -37.00 18.14
C LYS A 6 -32.49 -36.31 17.74
N MET A 7 -32.54 -35.37 16.79
CA MET A 7 -31.42 -34.43 16.54
C MET A 7 -31.41 -33.35 17.62
N SER A 8 -30.54 -33.50 18.62
CA SER A 8 -30.17 -32.43 19.55
C SER A 8 -29.22 -31.46 18.85
N CYS A 9 -29.78 -30.48 18.15
CA CYS A 9 -29.06 -29.52 17.31
C CYS A 9 -28.79 -28.20 18.07
N SER A 10 -28.26 -28.25 19.29
CA SER A 10 -28.11 -27.03 20.12
C SER A 10 -26.67 -26.64 20.47
N ARG A 11 -25.67 -27.51 20.26
CA ARG A 11 -24.26 -27.20 20.62
C ARG A 11 -23.37 -26.95 19.42
N SER A 12 -23.65 -27.57 18.27
CA SER A 12 -22.81 -27.45 17.07
C SER A 12 -23.00 -26.15 16.30
N ALA A 13 -24.19 -25.53 16.38
CA ALA A 13 -24.46 -24.24 15.72
C ALA A 13 -23.64 -23.08 16.33
N LEU A 14 -23.37 -23.13 17.63
CA LEU A 14 -22.59 -22.11 18.33
C LEU A 14 -21.10 -22.16 17.92
N PHE A 15 -20.57 -23.36 17.68
CA PHE A 15 -19.19 -23.55 17.20
C PHE A 15 -18.99 -23.08 15.76
N VAL A 16 -20.00 -23.22 14.91
CA VAL A 16 -19.95 -22.75 13.51
C VAL A 16 -20.05 -21.21 13.42
N LEU A 17 -20.81 -20.58 14.32
CA LEU A 17 -20.87 -19.11 14.44
C LEU A 17 -19.56 -18.53 15.02
N LEU A 18 -18.91 -19.22 15.95
CA LEU A 18 -17.58 -18.80 16.45
C LEU A 18 -16.49 -18.95 15.38
N SER A 19 -16.50 -20.02 14.58
CA SER A 19 -15.48 -20.21 13.53
C SER A 19 -15.62 -19.23 12.35
N SER A 20 -16.82 -18.69 12.12
CA SER A 20 -17.04 -17.64 11.12
C SER A 20 -16.64 -16.22 11.60
N LEU A 21 -16.39 -16.03 12.90
CA LEU A 21 -15.72 -14.84 13.43
C LEU A 21 -14.19 -14.94 13.33
N LEU A 22 -13.63 -16.17 13.32
CA LEU A 22 -12.18 -16.40 13.14
C LEU A 22 -11.70 -16.35 11.68
N SER A 23 -12.61 -16.41 10.70
CA SER A 23 -12.27 -16.17 9.28
C SER A 23 -12.20 -14.68 8.91
N GLY A 24 -12.30 -13.77 9.90
CA GLY A 24 -12.23 -12.32 9.75
C GLY A 24 -10.86 -11.73 9.43
N CYS A 25 -9.83 -12.52 9.12
CA CYS A 25 -8.47 -12.05 8.79
C CYS A 25 -8.34 -11.27 7.47
N VAL A 26 -9.45 -10.84 6.86
CA VAL A 26 -9.47 -10.14 5.57
C VAL A 26 -9.51 -8.61 5.73
N PHE A 27 -9.85 -8.08 6.91
CA PHE A 27 -10.10 -6.65 7.11
C PHE A 27 -8.90 -5.80 7.53
N THR A 28 -7.72 -6.39 7.73
CA THR A 28 -6.54 -5.65 8.20
C THR A 28 -5.52 -5.35 7.10
N ARG A 29 -5.82 -5.63 5.83
CA ARG A 29 -4.93 -5.38 4.69
C ARG A 29 -5.44 -4.25 3.82
N VAL A 30 -4.61 -3.25 3.56
CA VAL A 30 -4.90 -2.26 2.52
C VAL A 30 -4.92 -2.94 1.15
N SER A 31 -6.00 -2.76 0.41
CA SER A 31 -6.12 -3.23 -0.97
C SER A 31 -5.27 -2.38 -1.92
N ASP A 32 -4.81 -2.97 -3.02
CA ASP A 32 -4.04 -2.26 -4.05
C ASP A 32 -4.82 -1.06 -4.65
N ASP A 33 -6.16 -1.14 -4.65
CA ASP A 33 -7.08 -0.07 -5.06
C ASP A 33 -7.18 1.06 -4.04
N ALA A 34 -7.29 0.73 -2.75
CA ALA A 34 -7.26 1.73 -1.69
C ALA A 34 -5.92 2.47 -1.69
N PHE A 35 -4.80 1.75 -1.91
CA PHE A 35 -3.50 2.36 -2.08
C PHE A 35 -3.41 3.20 -3.37
N ALA A 36 -4.02 2.75 -4.48
CA ALA A 36 -4.10 3.56 -5.70
C ALA A 36 -4.76 4.92 -5.45
N ARG A 37 -5.91 4.89 -4.76
CA ARG A 37 -6.67 6.09 -4.42
C ARG A 37 -5.87 7.01 -3.49
N GLU A 38 -5.22 6.45 -2.47
CA GLU A 38 -4.34 7.23 -1.60
C GLU A 38 -3.24 7.94 -2.40
N VAL A 39 -2.55 7.22 -3.29
CA VAL A 39 -1.46 7.80 -4.10
C VAL A 39 -1.97 8.88 -5.05
N ASN A 40 -3.12 8.68 -5.68
CA ASN A 40 -3.74 9.69 -6.54
C ASN A 40 -4.11 10.95 -5.75
N ASN A 41 -4.59 10.79 -4.52
CA ASN A 41 -5.00 11.89 -3.65
C ASN A 41 -3.83 12.69 -3.05
N LEU A 42 -2.59 12.23 -3.21
CA LEU A 42 -1.40 12.99 -2.78
C LEU A 42 -1.22 14.26 -3.63
N HIS A 43 -1.72 14.28 -4.87
CA HIS A 43 -1.63 15.42 -5.79
C HIS A 43 -0.23 16.04 -5.94
N VAL A 44 0.83 15.24 -5.80
CA VAL A 44 2.23 15.72 -5.82
C VAL A 44 2.80 15.94 -7.22
N THR A 45 2.09 15.51 -8.27
CA THR A 45 2.52 15.73 -9.67
C THR A 45 2.55 17.22 -9.99
N GLY A 46 3.64 17.69 -10.59
CA GLY A 46 3.88 19.09 -10.95
C GLY A 46 4.55 19.92 -9.85
N MET A 47 4.58 19.43 -8.59
CA MET A 47 5.33 20.06 -7.51
C MET A 47 6.84 19.91 -7.71
N SER A 48 7.63 20.82 -7.13
CA SER A 48 9.08 20.58 -6.98
C SER A 48 9.31 19.37 -6.08
N LEU A 49 10.43 18.68 -6.26
CA LEU A 49 10.75 17.50 -5.46
C LEU A 49 10.75 17.81 -3.95
N HIS A 50 11.28 18.97 -3.58
CA HIS A 50 11.26 19.43 -2.19
C HIS A 50 9.83 19.64 -1.64
N ALA A 51 8.96 20.33 -2.39
CA ALA A 51 7.57 20.56 -1.98
C ALA A 51 6.78 19.24 -1.91
N ALA A 52 7.02 18.33 -2.86
CA ALA A 52 6.44 17.00 -2.83
C ALA A 52 6.87 16.23 -1.57
N VAL A 53 8.15 16.27 -1.18
CA VAL A 53 8.63 15.65 0.05
C VAL A 53 7.95 16.21 1.30
N MET A 54 7.73 17.52 1.36
CA MET A 54 6.98 18.14 2.46
C MET A 54 5.56 17.60 2.54
N GLU A 55 4.85 17.52 1.40
CA GLU A 55 3.49 16.96 1.34
C GLU A 55 3.46 15.48 1.70
N MET A 56 4.40 14.67 1.19
CA MET A 56 4.55 13.25 1.55
C MET A 56 4.72 13.07 3.06
N ASN A 57 5.61 13.85 3.68
CA ASN A 57 5.84 13.82 5.12
C ASN A 57 4.60 14.25 5.91
N ARG A 58 3.85 15.24 5.42
CA ARG A 58 2.55 15.66 6.00
C ARG A 58 1.51 14.54 5.97
N GLN A 59 1.54 13.70 4.93
CA GLN A 59 0.65 12.55 4.74
C GLN A 59 1.12 11.27 5.46
N GLY A 60 2.19 11.37 6.26
CA GLY A 60 2.73 10.28 7.07
C GLY A 60 3.69 9.35 6.35
N TYR A 61 4.11 9.68 5.13
CA TYR A 61 5.24 9.02 4.48
C TYR A 61 6.56 9.54 5.07
N ARG A 62 7.65 8.79 4.87
CA ARG A 62 8.99 9.13 5.33
C ARG A 62 9.96 9.10 4.15
N CYS A 63 10.52 10.25 3.83
CA CYS A 63 11.60 10.42 2.85
C CYS A 63 12.31 11.77 3.00
N SER A 64 13.49 11.87 2.40
CA SER A 64 14.26 13.12 2.28
C SER A 64 14.59 13.40 0.82
N ALA A 65 14.47 14.66 0.40
CA ALA A 65 14.85 15.08 -0.95
C ALA A 65 16.32 14.75 -1.28
N ASP A 66 17.20 14.77 -0.27
CA ASP A 66 18.63 14.47 -0.43
C ASP A 66 18.91 13.00 -0.74
N SER A 67 17.94 12.12 -0.49
CA SER A 67 18.05 10.70 -0.80
C SER A 67 17.63 10.34 -2.23
N ALA A 68 17.23 11.35 -3.02
CA ALA A 68 16.88 11.16 -4.43
C ALA A 68 18.10 10.75 -5.26
N ARG A 69 17.91 9.76 -6.13
CA ARG A 69 18.97 9.21 -6.98
C ARG A 69 18.63 9.43 -8.44
N LEU A 70 19.64 9.71 -9.26
CA LEU A 70 19.45 9.72 -10.70
C LEU A 70 19.35 8.27 -11.20
N THR A 71 18.17 7.88 -11.67
CA THR A 71 17.87 6.51 -12.07
C THR A 71 17.30 6.50 -13.48
N LYS A 72 17.80 5.57 -14.32
CA LYS A 72 17.23 5.29 -15.64
C LYS A 72 15.97 4.45 -15.46
N VAL A 73 14.82 5.00 -15.81
CA VAL A 73 13.52 4.35 -15.72
C VAL A 73 13.02 4.02 -17.13
N ALA A 74 12.68 2.76 -17.37
CA ALA A 74 12.04 2.33 -18.60
C ALA A 74 10.61 2.88 -18.67
N LEU A 75 10.29 3.55 -19.77
CA LEU A 75 8.95 4.07 -20.07
C LEU A 75 8.16 3.06 -20.91
N ASP A 76 8.85 2.37 -21.80
CA ASP A 76 8.36 1.26 -22.61
C ASP A 76 9.54 0.34 -23.00
N ALA A 77 9.30 -0.64 -23.89
CA ALA A 77 10.31 -1.61 -24.30
C ALA A 77 11.56 -1.00 -24.94
N ASN A 78 11.45 0.19 -25.53
CA ASN A 78 12.52 0.82 -26.31
C ASN A 78 12.97 2.18 -25.73
N ASN A 79 12.14 2.81 -24.89
CA ASN A 79 12.39 4.13 -24.34
C ASN A 79 12.68 4.05 -22.84
N ALA A 80 13.76 4.71 -22.42
CA ALA A 80 14.09 4.91 -21.03
C ALA A 80 14.63 6.31 -20.83
N ARG A 81 14.24 6.94 -19.73
CA ARG A 81 14.64 8.31 -19.37
C ARG A 81 15.24 8.34 -17.98
N PHE A 82 16.16 9.26 -17.74
CA PHE A 82 16.68 9.52 -16.41
C PHE A 82 15.72 10.40 -15.60
N PHE A 83 15.44 9.98 -14.38
CA PHE A 83 14.66 10.74 -13.40
C PHE A 83 15.46 10.88 -12.12
N LYS A 84 15.22 11.97 -11.38
CA LYS A 84 15.54 12.00 -9.95
C LYS A 84 14.46 11.20 -9.23
N GLN A 85 14.79 9.96 -8.89
CA GLN A 85 13.89 9.02 -8.25
C GLN A 85 14.05 9.08 -6.73
N LEU A 86 12.94 9.18 -6.02
CA LEU A 86 12.89 9.18 -4.57
C LEU A 86 11.80 8.22 -4.09
N GLU A 87 12.15 7.32 -3.18
CA GLU A 87 11.20 6.42 -2.53
C GLU A 87 10.79 6.97 -1.17
N CYS A 88 9.48 7.05 -0.94
CA CYS A 88 8.86 7.47 0.30
C CYS A 88 8.06 6.31 0.89
N SER A 89 8.40 5.90 2.10
CA SER A 89 7.77 4.74 2.75
C SER A 89 6.76 5.16 3.81
N LYS A 90 5.69 4.40 3.95
CA LYS A 90 4.70 4.55 5.01
C LYS A 90 4.39 3.18 5.57
N GLN A 91 4.65 3.02 6.86
CA GLN A 91 4.26 1.84 7.60
C GLN A 91 2.81 2.02 8.06
N SER A 92 1.92 1.16 7.59
CA SER A 92 0.57 1.08 8.13
C SER A 92 0.61 0.38 9.49
N MET A 93 0.02 1.01 10.52
CA MET A 93 -0.22 0.40 11.84
C MET A 93 -1.49 -0.46 11.85
N GLU A 94 -1.72 -1.27 10.80
CA GLU A 94 -2.80 -2.24 10.81
C GLU A 94 -2.52 -3.25 11.93
N ALA A 95 -3.42 -3.31 12.93
CA ALA A 95 -3.20 -3.94 14.25
C ALA A 95 -2.79 -5.43 14.21
N PHE A 96 -2.85 -6.08 13.05
CA PHE A 96 -2.55 -7.50 12.87
C PHE A 96 -1.57 -7.81 11.73
N CYS A 97 -1.35 -6.88 10.78
CA CYS A 97 -0.49 -7.11 9.60
C CYS A 97 0.23 -5.81 9.19
N PRO A 98 1.40 -5.48 9.74
CA PRO A 98 2.12 -4.28 9.31
C PRO A 98 2.52 -4.40 7.84
N GLN A 99 2.09 -3.42 7.04
CA GLN A 99 2.46 -3.31 5.62
C GLN A 99 3.32 -2.08 5.39
N ILE A 100 4.44 -2.27 4.70
CA ILE A 100 5.27 -1.17 4.20
C ILE A 100 4.81 -0.85 2.79
N ARG A 101 4.28 0.37 2.63
CA ARG A 101 3.79 0.91 1.36
C ARG A 101 4.74 1.99 0.91
N ASN A 102 5.19 1.90 -0.32
CA ASN A 102 6.19 2.79 -0.90
C ASN A 102 5.59 3.56 -2.07
N VAL A 103 5.82 4.86 -2.06
CA VAL A 103 5.50 5.76 -3.17
C VAL A 103 6.82 6.21 -3.78
N VAL A 104 6.93 6.05 -5.10
CA VAL A 104 8.14 6.40 -5.85
C VAL A 104 7.88 7.67 -6.63
N LEU A 105 8.48 8.77 -6.17
CA LEU A 105 8.45 10.04 -6.88
C LEU A 105 9.52 10.02 -7.97
N ASN A 106 9.15 10.34 -9.20
CA ASN A 106 10.07 10.52 -10.31
C ASN A 106 9.98 11.97 -10.77
N ALA A 107 11.02 12.73 -10.44
CA ALA A 107 11.16 14.11 -10.86
C ALA A 107 12.03 14.24 -12.11
N ASP A 108 11.69 15.22 -12.94
CA ASP A 108 12.53 15.65 -14.04
C ASP A 108 13.83 16.25 -13.50
N PRO A 109 15.03 15.77 -13.92
CA PRO A 109 16.29 16.27 -13.38
C PRO A 109 16.53 17.76 -13.64
N ASP A 110 16.01 18.28 -14.76
CA ASP A 110 16.25 19.66 -15.21
C ASP A 110 15.32 20.66 -14.50
N SER A 111 14.00 20.38 -14.49
CA SER A 111 13.02 21.27 -13.86
C SER A 111 12.77 21.00 -12.37
N ASP A 112 13.30 19.90 -11.85
CA ASP A 112 13.09 19.39 -10.48
C ASP A 112 11.61 19.10 -10.14
N LYS A 113 10.74 19.01 -11.14
CA LYS A 113 9.31 18.78 -10.96
C LYS A 113 8.98 17.29 -10.98
N VAL A 114 8.12 16.86 -10.06
CA VAL A 114 7.56 15.50 -10.07
C VAL A 114 6.68 15.34 -11.31
N ILE A 115 7.05 14.43 -12.20
CA ILE A 115 6.29 14.16 -13.45
C ILE A 115 5.64 12.79 -13.46
N ARG A 116 6.06 11.88 -12.56
CA ARG A 116 5.47 10.56 -12.43
C ARG A 116 5.53 10.08 -10.98
N VAL A 117 4.45 9.44 -10.54
CA VAL A 117 4.34 8.82 -9.23
C VAL A 117 4.10 7.32 -9.42
N GLY A 118 4.97 6.51 -8.84
CA GLY A 118 4.84 5.05 -8.77
C GLY A 118 4.39 4.60 -7.39
N LYS A 119 3.95 3.35 -7.29
CA LYS A 119 3.53 2.73 -6.02
C LYS A 119 4.00 1.29 -5.95
N ASN A 120 4.45 0.85 -4.78
CA ASN A 120 4.84 -0.52 -4.51
C ASN A 120 4.49 -0.92 -3.07
N ILE A 121 4.20 -2.20 -2.83
CA ILE A 121 3.96 -2.76 -1.50
C ILE A 121 5.02 -3.84 -1.26
N THR A 122 5.97 -3.57 -0.37
CA THR A 122 7.19 -4.39 -0.23
C THR A 122 7.06 -5.50 0.81
N GLN A 123 6.11 -5.42 1.74
CA GLN A 123 5.88 -6.49 2.74
C GLN A 123 4.40 -6.85 2.88
N ARG A 124 4.13 -8.16 2.76
CA ARG A 124 2.83 -8.83 2.91
C ARG A 124 2.95 -9.92 3.98
N GLY A 125 3.35 -9.57 5.19
CA GLY A 125 3.51 -10.52 6.30
C GLY A 125 2.39 -10.32 7.32
N CYS A 126 1.46 -11.28 7.39
CA CYS A 126 0.58 -11.47 8.55
C CYS A 126 1.15 -12.67 9.31
N PHE A 127 1.25 -12.59 10.64
CA PHE A 127 1.57 -13.75 11.47
C PHE A 127 0.35 -14.66 11.62
#